data_AF-A0AAW5PJ18-F1
#
_entry.id   AF-A0AAW5PJ18-F1
#
_cell.length_a   1.000
_cell.length_b   1.000
_cell.length_c   1.000
_cell.angle_alpha   90.00
_cell.angle_beta   90.00
_cell.angle_gamma   90.00
#
_symmetry.space_group_name_H-M   'P 1'
#
loop_
_entity.id
_entity.type
_entity.pdbx_description
1 polymer ?
#
loop_
_entity_poly.entity_id
_entity_poly.type
_entity_poly.pdbx_seq_one_letter_code
_entity_poly.pdbx_strand_id
1 'polypeptide(L)'
;MIDRFKKLWPVSLFILCSAVAVGTWLLAQNVMVAPRDFEISRLEKALQDAQARPTSQAPSPVVIPETGVRAGNSVTSSDGHVIIHIASVLDDSAALSVTLGSETQSFKKVRVGQRLTVAGLSGTYYVDLLGTRGNMVDLTVSKGG
;
A
#
# COMPACT_ATOMS: atom_id res chain seq x y z
N MET A 1 61.41 26.24 -43.75
CA MET A 1 60.89 25.14 -42.90
C MET A 1 59.96 25.61 -41.76
N ILE A 2 59.84 26.92 -41.48
CA ILE A 2 59.14 27.44 -40.30
C ILE A 2 57.61 27.60 -40.51
N ASP A 3 57.13 27.72 -41.76
CA ASP A 3 55.69 27.95 -42.04
C ASP A 3 54.77 26.75 -41.79
N ARG A 4 55.29 25.51 -41.80
CA ARG A 4 54.46 24.33 -41.55
C ARG A 4 54.04 24.20 -40.08
N PHE A 5 54.81 24.77 -39.14
CA PHE A 5 54.49 24.72 -37.71
C PHE A 5 53.32 25.66 -37.34
N LYS A 6 53.21 26.83 -37.96
CA LYS A 6 52.09 27.76 -37.71
C LYS A 6 50.75 27.23 -38.21
N LYS A 7 50.75 26.42 -39.27
CA LYS A 7 49.53 25.80 -39.83
C LYS A 7 48.98 24.64 -38.99
N LEU A 8 49.83 23.96 -38.23
CA LEU A 8 49.46 22.79 -37.43
C LEU A 8 48.97 23.14 -36.01
N TRP A 9 49.34 24.32 -35.51
CA TRP A 9 48.91 24.79 -34.19
C TRP A 9 47.38 24.91 -34.02
N PRO A 10 46.61 25.52 -34.96
CA PRO A 10 45.15 25.58 -34.81
C PRO A 10 44.50 24.20 -34.90
N VAL A 11 45.07 23.27 -35.69
CA VAL A 11 44.57 21.89 -35.82
C VAL A 11 44.77 21.13 -34.50
N SER A 12 45.94 21.26 -33.87
CA SER A 12 46.21 20.69 -32.56
C SER A 12 45.26 21.23 -31.48
N LEU A 13 44.99 22.54 -31.49
CA LEU A 13 44.05 23.15 -30.55
C LEU A 13 42.61 22.63 -30.76
N PHE A 14 42.20 22.46 -32.02
CA PHE A 14 40.86 21.95 -32.36
C PHE A 14 40.68 20.48 -31.94
N ILE A 15 41.71 19.65 -32.10
CA ILE A 15 41.70 18.25 -31.67
C ILE A 15 41.67 18.17 -30.14
N LEU A 16 42.41 19.04 -29.44
CA LEU A 16 42.40 19.10 -27.98
C LEU A 16 41.00 19.48 -27.45
N CYS A 17 40.38 20.52 -28.02
CA CYS A 17 39.04 20.97 -27.61
C CYS A 17 37.97 19.91 -27.88
N SER A 18 38.03 19.22 -29.02
CA SER A 18 37.07 18.15 -29.33
C SER A 18 37.26 16.93 -28.43
N ALA A 19 38.50 16.55 -28.08
CA ALA A 19 38.76 15.49 -27.11
C ALA A 19 38.21 15.83 -25.71
N VAL A 20 38.39 17.06 -25.24
CA VAL A 20 37.85 17.52 -23.95
C VAL A 20 36.31 17.51 -23.97
N ALA A 21 35.69 18.00 -25.05
CA ALA A 21 34.24 18.03 -25.20
C ALA A 21 33.62 16.61 -25.16
N VAL A 22 34.22 15.64 -25.87
CA VAL A 22 33.78 14.24 -25.87
C VAL A 22 33.95 13.61 -24.49
N GLY A 23 35.08 13.86 -23.81
CA GLY A 23 35.30 13.39 -22.44
C GLY A 23 34.26 13.93 -21.46
N THR A 24 33.94 15.23 -21.54
CA THR A 24 32.92 15.85 -20.68
C THR A 24 31.52 15.34 -20.96
N TRP A 25 31.18 15.03 -22.21
CA TRP A 25 29.86 14.49 -22.59
C TRP A 25 29.65 13.07 -22.03
N LEU A 26 30.66 12.20 -22.13
CA LEU A 26 30.62 10.84 -21.58
C LEU A 26 30.51 10.84 -20.04
N LEU A 27 31.24 11.73 -19.37
CA LEU A 27 31.17 11.88 -17.91
C LEU A 27 29.81 12.44 -17.46
N ALA A 28 29.25 13.42 -18.19
CA ALA A 28 27.95 13.99 -17.88
C ALA A 28 26.82 12.96 -18.01
N GLN A 29 26.83 12.13 -19.05
CA GLN A 29 25.84 11.06 -19.20
C GLN A 29 25.91 10.05 -18.03
N ASN A 30 27.11 9.64 -17.64
CA ASN A 30 27.28 8.65 -16.57
C ASN A 30 26.97 9.21 -15.17
N VAL A 31 27.24 10.49 -14.90
CA VAL A 31 27.02 11.08 -13.57
C VAL A 31 25.59 11.61 -13.40
N MET A 32 24.97 12.15 -14.45
CA MET A 32 23.64 12.78 -14.34
C MET A 32 22.47 11.85 -14.68
N VAL A 33 22.65 10.81 -15.49
CA VAL A 33 21.53 9.94 -15.94
C VAL A 33 21.45 8.64 -15.14
N ALA A 34 22.58 8.07 -14.74
CA ALA A 34 22.63 6.81 -13.99
C ALA A 34 21.81 6.81 -12.67
N PRO A 35 21.71 7.89 -11.87
CA PRO A 35 20.97 7.82 -10.61
C PRO A 35 19.45 7.67 -10.78
N ARG A 36 18.87 8.09 -11.92
CA ARG A 36 17.41 8.08 -12.13
C ARG A 36 16.86 6.70 -12.52
N ASP A 37 17.62 5.91 -13.26
CA ASP A 37 17.16 4.61 -13.76
C ASP A 37 17.12 3.54 -12.65
N PHE A 38 17.92 3.70 -11.59
CA PHE A 38 17.87 2.80 -10.41
C PHE A 38 16.61 2.97 -9.58
N GLU A 39 16.05 4.18 -9.48
CA GLU A 39 14.81 4.40 -8.74
C GLU A 39 13.61 3.84 -9.49
N ILE A 40 13.56 4.05 -10.81
CA ILE A 40 12.47 3.53 -11.66
C ILE A 40 12.47 2.00 -11.67
N SER A 41 13.63 1.36 -11.88
CA SER A 41 13.73 -0.11 -11.85
C SER A 41 13.41 -0.69 -10.47
N ARG A 42 13.74 0.01 -9.38
CA ARG A 42 13.35 -0.40 -8.02
C ARG A 42 11.84 -0.28 -7.78
N LEU A 43 11.22 0.79 -8.29
CA LEU A 43 9.78 1.01 -8.20
C LEU A 43 8.99 0.02 -9.07
N GLU A 44 9.46 -0.27 -10.28
CA GLU A 44 8.88 -1.30 -11.16
C GLU A 44 9.00 -2.69 -10.56
N LYS A 45 10.14 -3.01 -9.95
CA LYS A 45 10.32 -4.29 -9.25
C LYS A 45 9.42 -4.40 -8.02
N ALA A 46 9.24 -3.31 -7.26
CA ALA A 46 8.29 -3.28 -6.15
C ALA A 46 6.83 -3.43 -6.62
N LEU A 47 6.47 -2.87 -7.77
CA LEU A 47 5.15 -3.04 -8.39
C LEU A 47 4.95 -4.46 -8.91
N GLN A 48 5.95 -5.05 -9.56
CA GLN A 48 5.90 -6.45 -9.99
C GLN A 48 5.84 -7.40 -8.80
N ASP A 49 6.59 -7.18 -7.73
CA ASP A 49 6.53 -8.01 -6.52
C ASP A 49 5.16 -7.86 -5.80
N ALA A 50 4.53 -6.69 -5.89
CA ALA A 50 3.18 -6.45 -5.39
C ALA A 50 2.09 -7.08 -6.28
N GLN A 51 2.25 -7.08 -7.61
CA GLN A 51 1.33 -7.72 -8.57
C GLN A 51 1.51 -9.23 -8.69
N ALA A 52 2.71 -9.74 -8.44
CA ALA A 52 3.04 -11.17 -8.44
C ALA A 52 2.56 -11.87 -7.15
N ARG A 53 2.13 -11.13 -6.13
CA ARG A 53 1.26 -11.69 -5.10
C ARG A 53 -0.10 -11.92 -5.75
N PRO A 54 -0.54 -13.17 -5.95
CA PRO A 54 -1.87 -13.41 -6.46
C PRO A 54 -2.85 -12.78 -5.48
N THR A 55 -3.49 -11.69 -5.89
CA THR A 55 -4.74 -11.23 -5.27
C THR A 55 -5.84 -12.20 -5.73
N SER A 56 -5.60 -13.50 -5.54
CA SER A 56 -6.57 -14.57 -5.77
C SER A 56 -7.23 -14.86 -4.43
N GLN A 57 -7.80 -13.82 -3.82
CA GLN A 57 -8.94 -14.03 -2.94
C GLN A 57 -10.14 -13.82 -3.84
N ALA A 58 -10.78 -14.93 -4.23
CA ALA A 58 -12.16 -14.87 -4.66
C ALA A 58 -12.92 -13.94 -3.69
N PRO A 59 -13.82 -13.05 -4.16
CA PRO A 59 -14.48 -12.10 -3.29
C PRO A 59 -15.13 -12.88 -2.15
N SER A 60 -14.57 -12.75 -0.95
CA SER A 60 -15.13 -13.35 0.25
C SER A 60 -16.56 -12.85 0.38
N PRO A 61 -17.55 -13.74 0.48
CA PRO A 61 -18.94 -13.32 0.52
C PRO A 61 -19.13 -12.32 1.67
N VAL A 62 -19.62 -11.13 1.33
CA VAL A 62 -19.89 -10.06 2.28
C VAL A 62 -21.17 -10.42 3.01
N VAL A 63 -21.05 -10.63 4.33
CA VAL A 63 -22.16 -11.02 5.20
C VAL A 63 -22.75 -9.84 5.96
N ILE A 64 -21.97 -8.77 6.15
CA ILE A 64 -22.47 -7.46 6.57
C ILE A 64 -21.93 -6.44 5.56
N PRO A 65 -22.78 -5.80 4.75
CA PRO A 65 -22.34 -4.73 3.85
C PRO A 65 -21.86 -3.54 4.69
N GLU A 66 -21.18 -2.59 4.05
CA GLU A 66 -20.75 -1.35 4.71
C GLU A 66 -21.92 -0.70 5.47
N THR A 67 -21.83 -0.73 6.80
CA THR A 67 -22.91 -0.31 7.69
C THR A 67 -22.34 0.53 8.83
N GLY A 68 -22.97 1.69 9.05
CA GLY A 68 -22.68 2.56 10.18
C GLY A 68 -23.39 2.08 11.44
N VAL A 69 -22.64 1.62 12.45
CA VAL A 69 -23.14 1.13 13.73
C VAL A 69 -22.80 2.11 14.84
N ARG A 70 -23.79 2.55 15.62
CA ARG A 70 -23.57 3.46 16.77
C ARG A 70 -22.99 2.69 17.96
N ALA A 71 -22.21 3.38 18.80
CA ALA A 71 -21.81 2.80 20.09
C ALA A 71 -23.03 2.46 20.95
N GLY A 72 -22.94 1.35 21.67
CA GLY A 72 -24.02 0.71 22.43
C GLY A 72 -24.93 -0.20 21.59
N ASN A 73 -24.78 -0.20 20.25
CA ASN A 73 -25.61 -1.02 19.37
C ASN A 73 -24.84 -2.22 18.82
N SER A 74 -25.62 -3.17 18.31
CA SER A 74 -25.13 -4.35 17.60
C SER A 74 -25.63 -4.41 16.18
N VAL A 75 -24.87 -5.09 15.32
CA VAL A 75 -25.28 -5.51 13.98
C VAL A 75 -25.13 -7.02 13.86
N THR A 76 -26.07 -7.64 13.18
CA THR A 76 -26.06 -9.09 12.94
C THR A 76 -25.84 -9.33 11.45
N SER A 77 -25.05 -10.36 11.12
CA SER A 77 -24.81 -10.77 9.75
C SER A 77 -26.06 -11.31 9.06
N SER A 78 -26.09 -11.19 7.72
CA SER A 78 -27.19 -11.69 6.89
C SER A 78 -27.40 -13.20 7.00
N ASP A 79 -26.35 -13.95 7.35
CA ASP A 79 -26.40 -15.39 7.62
C ASP A 79 -26.78 -15.72 9.07
N GLY A 80 -26.92 -14.72 9.95
CA GLY A 80 -27.31 -14.89 11.35
C GLY A 80 -26.24 -15.48 12.26
N HIS A 81 -25.03 -15.73 11.76
CA HIS A 81 -23.97 -16.42 12.52
C HIS A 81 -23.02 -15.49 13.27
N VAL A 82 -22.97 -14.21 12.91
CA VAL A 82 -22.06 -13.21 13.48
C VAL A 82 -22.86 -12.06 14.07
N ILE A 83 -22.56 -11.71 15.31
CA ILE A 83 -23.09 -10.50 15.95
C ILE A 83 -21.91 -9.63 16.35
N ILE A 84 -21.90 -8.37 15.91
CA ILE A 84 -20.89 -7.40 16.29
C ILE A 84 -21.55 -6.35 17.16
N HIS A 85 -21.07 -6.19 18.39
CA HIS A 85 -21.49 -5.16 19.31
C HIS A 85 -20.40 -4.09 19.44
N ILE A 86 -20.76 -2.83 19.29
CA ILE A 86 -19.84 -1.69 19.42
C ILE A 86 -19.98 -1.12 20.83
N ALA A 87 -18.98 -1.32 21.69
CA ALA A 87 -19.03 -0.84 23.06
C ALA A 87 -18.80 0.68 23.15
N SER A 88 -17.80 1.19 22.43
CA SER A 88 -17.47 2.63 22.43
C SER A 88 -16.69 3.01 21.18
N VAL A 89 -16.83 4.26 20.73
CA VAL A 89 -16.04 4.86 19.64
C VAL A 89 -15.22 6.02 20.20
N LEU A 90 -13.93 6.06 19.87
CA LEU A 90 -12.92 7.01 20.33
C LEU A 90 -12.09 7.48 19.14
N ASP A 91 -12.36 8.70 18.65
CA ASP A 91 -11.68 9.33 17.51
C ASP A 91 -11.49 8.37 16.32
N ASP A 92 -10.29 7.80 16.17
CA ASP A 92 -9.88 6.89 15.10
C ASP A 92 -9.99 5.40 15.45
N SER A 93 -10.67 5.07 16.54
CA SER A 93 -10.74 3.72 17.07
C SER A 93 -12.08 3.35 17.70
N ALA A 94 -12.36 2.05 17.79
CA ALA A 94 -13.55 1.53 18.44
C ALA A 94 -13.19 0.34 19.34
N ALA A 95 -13.95 0.20 20.44
CA ALA A 95 -14.01 -1.02 21.22
C ALA A 95 -15.23 -1.82 20.75
N LEU A 96 -15.03 -3.07 20.37
CA LEU A 96 -16.08 -3.93 19.84
C LEU A 96 -15.93 -5.36 20.34
N SER A 97 -17.03 -6.10 20.35
CA SER A 97 -17.04 -7.54 20.61
C SER A 97 -17.74 -8.26 19.48
N VAL A 98 -17.14 -9.36 19.02
CA VAL A 98 -17.68 -10.20 17.96
C VAL A 98 -18.11 -11.53 18.58
N THR A 99 -19.37 -11.88 18.40
CA THR A 99 -19.96 -13.12 18.88
C THR A 99 -20.24 -14.05 17.69
N LEU A 100 -19.72 -15.27 17.78
CA LEU A 100 -19.86 -16.35 16.81
C LEU A 100 -20.45 -17.57 17.53
N GLY A 101 -21.76 -17.79 17.40
CA GLY A 101 -22.45 -18.83 18.17
C GLY A 101 -22.34 -18.58 19.68
N SER A 102 -21.63 -19.46 20.40
CA SER A 102 -21.38 -19.33 21.85
C SER A 102 -20.09 -18.59 22.21
N GLU A 103 -19.20 -18.36 21.24
CA GLU A 103 -17.91 -17.72 21.48
C GLU A 103 -18.02 -16.21 21.29
N THR A 104 -17.45 -15.42 22.21
CA THR A 104 -17.39 -13.96 22.09
C THR A 104 -15.95 -13.50 22.25
N GLN A 105 -15.44 -12.84 21.22
CA GLN A 105 -14.11 -12.24 21.22
C GLN A 105 -14.24 -10.72 21.37
N SER A 106 -13.63 -10.17 22.41
CA SER A 106 -13.67 -8.73 22.71
C SER A 106 -12.37 -8.04 22.32
N PHE A 107 -12.50 -6.91 21.63
CA PHE A 107 -11.40 -6.07 21.17
C PHE A 107 -11.53 -4.69 21.82
N LYS A 108 -10.57 -4.35 22.70
CA LYS A 108 -10.61 -3.08 23.45
C LYS A 108 -10.27 -1.85 22.60
N LYS A 109 -9.50 -2.04 21.53
CA LYS A 109 -9.08 -0.96 20.64
C LYS A 109 -8.82 -1.51 19.24
N VAL A 110 -9.64 -1.09 18.29
CA VAL A 110 -9.56 -1.43 16.87
C VAL A 110 -9.46 -0.12 16.12
N ARG A 111 -8.43 0.07 15.31
CA ARG A 111 -8.23 1.32 14.58
C ARG A 111 -8.92 1.30 13.22
N VAL A 112 -9.28 2.47 12.70
CA VAL A 112 -9.72 2.61 11.31
C VAL A 112 -8.63 2.08 10.36
N GLY A 113 -9.05 1.34 9.33
CA GLY A 113 -8.18 0.64 8.39
C GLY A 113 -7.65 -0.70 8.89
N GLN A 114 -7.95 -1.10 10.13
CA GLN A 114 -7.56 -2.40 10.66
C GLN A 114 -8.57 -3.48 10.25
N ARG A 115 -8.05 -4.60 9.73
CA ARG A 115 -8.79 -5.84 9.56
C ARG A 115 -8.60 -6.74 10.78
N LEU A 116 -9.69 -7.15 11.39
CA LEU A 116 -9.70 -8.18 12.43
C LEU A 116 -10.06 -9.52 11.82
N THR A 117 -9.36 -10.56 12.23
CA THR A 117 -9.68 -11.94 11.88
C THR A 117 -10.27 -12.61 13.10
N VAL A 118 -11.49 -13.13 12.96
CA VAL A 118 -12.22 -13.83 14.02
C VAL A 118 -12.52 -15.24 13.51
N ALA A 119 -11.84 -16.23 14.07
CA ALA A 119 -12.09 -17.63 13.74
C ALA A 119 -13.11 -18.21 14.72
N GLY A 120 -14.08 -18.95 14.21
CA GLY A 120 -15.05 -19.69 15.02
C GLY A 120 -15.50 -20.98 14.33
N LEU A 121 -16.40 -21.70 14.99
CA LEU A 121 -16.92 -22.99 14.50
C LEU A 121 -17.60 -22.89 13.12
N SER A 122 -18.22 -21.75 12.82
CA SER A 122 -18.94 -21.50 11.56
C SER A 122 -18.05 -20.99 10.41
N GLY A 123 -16.74 -20.89 10.65
CA GLY A 123 -15.75 -20.37 9.69
C GLY A 123 -14.95 -19.20 10.23
N THR A 124 -14.09 -18.66 9.37
CA THR A 124 -13.31 -17.45 9.68
C THR A 124 -14.05 -16.23 9.14
N TYR A 125 -14.16 -15.17 9.93
CA TYR A 125 -14.74 -13.90 9.52
C TYR A 125 -13.70 -12.79 9.60
N TYR A 126 -13.78 -11.86 8.66
CA TYR A 126 -12.95 -10.67 8.61
C TYR A 126 -13.82 -9.45 8.87
N VAL A 127 -13.50 -8.69 9.91
CA VAL A 127 -14.18 -7.44 10.26
C VAL A 127 -13.26 -6.29 9.90
N ASP A 128 -13.68 -5.47 8.96
CA ASP A 128 -12.94 -4.30 8.51
C ASP A 128 -13.57 -3.03 9.09
N LEU A 129 -12.76 -2.24 9.79
CA LEU A 129 -13.17 -0.92 10.27
C LEU A 129 -12.83 0.13 9.20
N LEU A 130 -13.84 0.67 8.54
CA LEU A 130 -13.66 1.57 7.38
C LEU A 130 -13.52 3.03 7.80
N GLY A 131 -14.22 3.43 8.87
CA GLY A 131 -14.22 4.81 9.34
C GLY A 131 -14.98 5.00 10.63
N THR A 132 -14.84 6.18 11.22
CA THR A 132 -15.60 6.61 12.40
C THR A 132 -16.24 7.98 12.12
N ARG A 133 -17.48 8.15 12.57
CA ARG A 133 -18.28 9.38 12.39
C ARG A 133 -18.94 9.75 13.72
N GLY A 134 -18.24 10.54 14.53
CA GLY A 134 -18.68 10.88 15.88
C GLY A 134 -18.77 9.61 16.75
N ASN A 135 -19.99 9.25 17.17
CA ASN A 135 -20.24 8.04 17.97
C ASN A 135 -20.70 6.82 17.13
N MET A 136 -20.39 6.83 15.84
CA MET A 136 -20.71 5.75 14.88
C MET A 136 -19.42 5.23 14.26
N VAL A 137 -19.41 3.94 13.95
CA VAL A 137 -18.32 3.28 13.23
C VAL A 137 -18.86 2.63 11.97
N ASP A 138 -18.18 2.85 10.86
CA ASP A 138 -18.47 2.22 9.58
C ASP A 138 -17.66 0.94 9.50
N LEU A 139 -18.35 -0.18 9.35
CA LEU A 139 -17.74 -1.50 9.30
C LEU A 139 -18.30 -2.33 8.17
N THR A 140 -17.50 -3.29 7.70
CA THR A 140 -17.92 -4.34 6.78
C THR A 140 -17.41 -5.69 7.26
N VAL A 141 -18.17 -6.75 6.99
CA VAL A 141 -17.79 -8.10 7.41
C VAL A 141 -17.87 -9.04 6.23
N SER A 142 -16.79 -9.78 6.02
CA SER A 142 -16.70 -10.81 4.99
C SER A 142 -16.36 -12.16 5.60
N LYS A 143 -16.85 -13.23 4.97
CA LYS A 143 -16.59 -14.59 5.41
C LYS A 143 -15.41 -15.19 4.62
N GLY A 144 -14.39 -15.64 5.34
CA GLY A 144 -13.31 -16.44 4.80
C GLY A 144 -13.84 -17.83 4.44
N GLY A 145 -13.61 -18.21 3.17
CA GLY A 145 -13.95 -19.52 2.63
C GLY A 145 -13.06 -20.64 3.16
#